data_AF-A0A969IBX8-F1
#
_entry.id   AF-A0A969IBX8-F1
#
_cell.length_a   1.000
_cell.length_b   1.000
_cell.length_c   1.000
_cell.angle_alpha   90.00
_cell.angle_beta   90.00
_cell.angle_gamma   90.00
#
_symmetry.space_group_name_H-M   'P 1'
#
loop_
_entity.id
_entity.type
_entity.pdbx_description
1 polymer ?
#
loop_
_entity_poly.entity_id
_entity_poly.type
_entity_poly.pdbx_seq_one_letter_code
_entity_poly.pdbx_strand_id
1 'polypeptide(L)'
;MAGNAQGTTWQITWVAENNSDHKEGFKEAIDSIFKAIDLSLSTYVPASIISRINKNDPAIVADDHFINVFNKSIGVSQKTNGLFDITVAPIINAWGFGFTKKASVNSVMIDSLLDFVGYKMVRLEGKKW
;
A
#
# COMPACT_ATOMS: atom_id res chain seq x y z
N MET A 1 -4.90 10.52 -22.05
CA MET A 1 -6.04 10.06 -21.23
C MET A 1 -5.75 10.35 -19.76
N ALA A 2 -6.78 10.49 -18.93
CA ALA A 2 -6.64 10.78 -17.51
C ALA A 2 -7.78 10.15 -16.70
N GLY A 3 -7.57 10.04 -15.38
CA GLY A 3 -8.56 9.52 -14.45
C GLY A 3 -8.12 9.73 -12.99
N ASN A 4 -8.89 9.14 -12.06
CA ASN A 4 -8.61 9.20 -10.63
C ASN A 4 -8.13 7.83 -10.14
N ALA A 5 -7.14 7.80 -9.25
CA ALA A 5 -6.70 6.59 -8.56
C ALA A 5 -5.96 6.96 -7.27
N GLN A 6 -6.11 6.14 -6.23
CA GLN A 6 -5.21 6.15 -5.05
C GLN A 6 -5.06 7.52 -4.36
N GLY A 7 -6.17 8.27 -4.25
CA GLY A 7 -6.19 9.59 -3.61
C GLY A 7 -5.66 10.74 -4.47
N THR A 8 -5.37 10.48 -5.74
CA THR A 8 -4.87 11.48 -6.71
C THR A 8 -5.41 11.21 -8.12
N THR A 9 -4.81 11.83 -9.13
CA THR A 9 -5.11 11.65 -10.55
C THR A 9 -3.94 10.99 -11.28
N TRP A 10 -4.25 10.29 -12.38
CA TRP A 10 -3.26 9.75 -13.30
C TRP A 10 -3.45 10.36 -14.69
N GLN A 11 -2.35 10.51 -15.42
CA GLN A 11 -2.35 10.96 -16.81
C GLN A 11 -1.40 10.08 -17.63
N ILE A 12 -1.92 9.51 -18.71
CA ILE A 12 -1.15 8.69 -19.66
C ILE A 12 -1.25 9.31 -21.05
N THR A 13 -0.09 9.52 -21.66
CA THR A 13 0.09 10.05 -23.01
C THR A 13 0.94 9.08 -23.81
N TRP A 14 0.53 8.76 -25.03
CA TRP A 14 1.27 7.88 -25.92
C TRP A 14 1.13 8.37 -27.36
N VAL A 15 2.05 7.94 -28.21
CA VAL A 15 1.98 8.19 -29.65
C VAL A 15 1.27 6.99 -30.29
N ALA A 16 0.18 7.26 -31.01
CA ALA A 16 -0.52 6.27 -31.82
C ALA A 16 0.16 6.18 -33.20
N GLU A 17 0.37 4.97 -33.72
CA GLU A 17 0.89 4.78 -35.07
C GLU A 17 -0.22 4.92 -36.12
N ASN A 18 -1.47 4.60 -35.75
CA ASN A 18 -2.65 4.81 -36.58
C ASN A 18 -3.86 5.32 -35.76
N ASN A 19 -4.82 6.01 -36.40
CA ASN A 19 -6.03 6.53 -35.74
C ASN A 19 -6.90 5.44 -35.06
N SER A 20 -6.74 4.18 -35.44
CA SER A 20 -7.39 3.01 -34.81
C SER A 20 -6.77 2.59 -33.48
N ASP A 21 -5.66 3.19 -33.05
CA ASP A 21 -5.04 2.93 -31.74
C ASP A 21 -5.73 3.68 -30.59
N HIS A 22 -6.72 4.54 -30.91
CA HIS A 22 -7.73 5.00 -29.96
C HIS A 22 -8.70 3.85 -29.63
N LYS A 23 -8.18 2.85 -28.92
CA LYS A 23 -8.94 1.66 -28.57
C LYS A 23 -9.94 1.98 -27.46
N GLU A 24 -11.23 1.87 -27.80
CA GLU A 24 -12.30 1.72 -26.82
C GLU A 24 -11.93 0.64 -25.79
N GLY A 25 -12.23 0.85 -24.51
CA GLY A 25 -11.89 -0.11 -23.45
C GLY A 25 -10.54 0.11 -22.75
N PHE A 26 -9.67 1.00 -23.24
CA PHE A 26 -8.36 1.23 -22.61
C PHE A 26 -8.48 1.83 -21.22
N LYS A 27 -9.38 2.80 -21.05
CA LYS A 27 -9.60 3.44 -19.76
C LYS A 27 -10.10 2.40 -18.75
N GLU A 28 -11.03 1.55 -19.18
CA GLU A 28 -11.60 0.46 -18.38
C GLU A 28 -10.53 -0.57 -18.01
N ALA A 29 -9.63 -0.92 -18.94
CA ALA A 29 -8.51 -1.80 -18.66
C ALA A 29 -7.54 -1.20 -17.62
N ILE A 30 -7.23 0.09 -17.73
CA ILE A 30 -6.38 0.81 -16.77
C ILE A 30 -7.06 0.92 -15.41
N ASP A 31 -8.34 1.29 -15.36
CA ASP A 31 -9.12 1.36 -14.13
C ASP A 31 -9.21 -0.02 -13.44
N SER A 32 -9.28 -1.11 -14.23
CA SER A 32 -9.25 -2.48 -13.72
C SER A 32 -7.92 -2.81 -13.03
N ILE A 33 -6.79 -2.36 -13.61
CA ILE A 33 -5.46 -2.53 -12.99
C ILE A 33 -5.40 -1.76 -11.66
N PHE A 34 -5.83 -0.50 -11.63
CA PHE A 34 -5.86 0.27 -10.38
C PHE A 34 -6.74 -0.39 -9.32
N LYS A 35 -7.90 -0.92 -9.72
CA LYS A 35 -8.79 -1.65 -8.81
C LYS A 35 -8.16 -2.92 -8.25
N ALA A 36 -7.44 -3.69 -9.07
CA ALA A 36 -6.71 -4.87 -8.61
C ALA A 36 -5.63 -4.48 -7.58
N ILE A 37 -4.90 -3.40 -7.83
CA ILE A 37 -3.91 -2.88 -6.89
C ILE A 37 -4.57 -2.41 -5.59
N ASP A 38 -5.71 -1.71 -5.64
CA ASP A 38 -6.42 -1.25 -4.44
C ASP A 38 -6.91 -2.42 -3.57
N LEU A 39 -7.41 -3.49 -4.19
CA LEU A 39 -7.80 -4.71 -3.49
C LEU A 39 -6.62 -5.48 -2.88
N SER A 40 -5.39 -5.20 -3.29
CA SER A 40 -4.19 -5.78 -2.68
C SER A 40 -3.56 -4.86 -1.62
N LEU A 41 -3.35 -3.58 -1.96
CA LEU A 41 -2.40 -2.70 -1.27
C LEU A 41 -3.03 -1.47 -0.61
N SER A 42 -4.35 -1.24 -0.75
CA SER A 42 -4.98 -0.06 -0.14
C SER A 42 -5.29 -0.29 1.33
N THR A 43 -4.71 0.51 2.23
CA THR A 43 -5.06 0.54 3.66
C THR A 43 -6.41 1.18 3.94
N TYR A 44 -7.05 1.79 2.94
CA TYR A 44 -8.37 2.42 3.04
C TYR A 44 -9.51 1.48 2.63
N VAL A 45 -9.22 0.42 1.88
CA VAL A 45 -10.21 -0.59 1.47
C VAL A 45 -10.23 -1.70 2.52
N PRO A 46 -11.31 -1.87 3.31
CA PRO A 46 -11.32 -2.84 4.43
C PRO A 46 -11.14 -4.30 4.00
N ALA A 47 -11.54 -4.62 2.77
CA ALA A 47 -11.44 -5.95 2.17
C ALA A 47 -10.09 -6.22 1.50
N SER A 48 -9.19 -5.23 1.44
CA SER A 48 -7.89 -5.42 0.79
C SER A 48 -7.01 -6.39 1.56
N ILE A 49 -6.07 -7.02 0.84
CA ILE A 49 -5.12 -7.96 1.44
C ILE A 49 -4.33 -7.29 2.56
N ILE A 50 -3.75 -6.10 2.33
CA ILE A 50 -2.99 -5.37 3.36
C ILE A 50 -3.85 -5.03 4.59
N SER A 51 -5.11 -4.64 4.40
CA SER A 51 -6.01 -4.31 5.51
C SER A 51 -6.35 -5.53 6.35
N ARG A 52 -6.48 -6.71 5.74
CA ARG A 52 -6.71 -7.99 6.42
C ARG A 52 -5.46 -8.48 7.14
N ILE A 53 -4.29 -8.35 6.49
CA ILE A 53 -2.98 -8.62 7.10
C ILE A 53 -2.77 -7.77 8.35
N ASN A 54 -3.01 -6.45 8.26
CA ASN A 54 -2.87 -5.53 9.40
C ASN A 54 -3.82 -5.85 10.58
N LYS A 55 -4.89 -6.62 10.34
CA LYS A 55 -5.82 -7.12 11.36
C LYS A 55 -5.45 -8.51 11.89
N ASN A 56 -4.31 -9.05 11.48
CA ASN A 56 -3.86 -10.42 11.79
C ASN A 56 -4.90 -11.49 11.41
N ASP A 57 -5.57 -11.33 10.26
CA ASP A 57 -6.48 -12.36 9.73
C ASP A 57 -5.69 -13.61 9.35
N PRO A 58 -5.81 -14.75 10.08
CA PRO A 58 -4.98 -15.93 9.84
C PRO A 58 -5.35 -16.69 8.56
N ALA A 59 -6.50 -16.36 7.94
CA ALA A 59 -6.97 -16.98 6.71
C ALA A 59 -6.48 -16.24 5.45
N ILE A 60 -5.79 -15.09 5.60
CA ILE A 60 -5.32 -14.32 4.45
C ILE A 60 -4.12 -14.99 3.79
N VAL A 61 -4.13 -15.00 2.46
CA VAL A 61 -3.01 -15.40 1.62
C VAL A 61 -2.65 -14.20 0.76
N ALA A 62 -1.37 -13.82 0.79
CA ALA A 62 -0.88 -12.70 0.01
C ALA A 62 -0.93 -13.01 -1.49
N ASP A 63 -1.33 -12.02 -2.29
CA ASP A 63 -1.24 -12.09 -3.74
C ASP A 63 0.14 -11.60 -4.23
N ASP A 64 0.37 -11.74 -5.53
CA ASP A 64 1.67 -11.42 -6.10
C ASP A 64 1.97 -9.91 -6.03
N HIS A 65 0.95 -9.04 -6.05
CA HIS A 65 1.12 -7.61 -5.86
C HIS A 65 1.66 -7.28 -4.45
N PHE A 66 1.04 -7.83 -3.41
CA PHE A 66 1.50 -7.68 -2.03
C PHE A 66 2.91 -8.23 -1.85
N ILE A 67 3.16 -9.45 -2.31
CA ILE A 67 4.47 -10.11 -2.17
C ILE A 67 5.58 -9.28 -2.83
N ASN A 68 5.36 -8.82 -4.05
CA ASN A 68 6.34 -8.02 -4.79
C ASN A 68 6.64 -6.69 -4.08
N VAL A 69 5.60 -5.97 -3.65
CA VAL A 69 5.76 -4.69 -2.97
C VAL A 69 6.37 -4.86 -1.58
N PHE A 70 5.96 -5.88 -0.82
CA PHE A 70 6.54 -6.21 0.49
C PHE A 70 8.03 -6.53 0.37
N ASN A 71 8.41 -7.46 -0.51
CA ASN A 71 9.82 -7.84 -0.69
C ASN A 71 10.68 -6.66 -1.14
N LYS A 72 10.16 -5.82 -2.07
CA LYS A 72 10.85 -4.60 -2.48
C LYS A 72 11.02 -3.64 -1.31
N SER A 73 9.97 -3.47 -0.51
CA SER A 73 9.97 -2.58 0.66
C SER A 73 11.00 -3.01 1.70
N ILE A 74 11.04 -4.29 2.06
CA ILE A 74 12.06 -4.84 2.97
C ILE A 74 13.47 -4.60 2.43
N GLY A 75 13.68 -4.82 1.12
CA GLY A 75 14.98 -4.55 0.49
C GLY A 75 15.38 -3.07 0.54
N VAL A 76 14.42 -2.14 0.41
CA VAL A 76 14.68 -0.70 0.56
C VAL A 76 14.94 -0.32 2.01
N SER A 77 14.18 -0.87 2.97
CA SER A 77 14.41 -0.66 4.40
C SER A 77 15.81 -1.09 4.84
N GLN A 78 16.27 -2.24 4.36
CA GLN A 78 17.64 -2.71 4.61
C GLN A 78 18.69 -1.77 4.01
N LYS A 79 18.55 -1.39 2.73
CA LYS A 79 19.51 -0.51 2.04
C LYS A 79 19.59 0.89 2.64
N THR A 80 18.53 1.33 3.28
CA THR A 80 18.43 2.66 3.88
C THR A 80 18.62 2.64 5.40
N ASN A 81 19.03 1.51 5.98
CA ASN A 81 19.17 1.33 7.43
C ASN A 81 17.92 1.79 8.23
N GLY A 82 16.72 1.57 7.68
CA GLY A 82 15.46 1.93 8.31
C GLY A 82 14.97 3.35 8.07
N LEU A 83 15.63 4.18 7.25
CA LEU A 83 15.08 5.48 6.86
C LEU A 83 13.77 5.35 6.06
N PHE A 84 13.61 4.23 5.34
CA PHE A 84 12.34 3.79 4.80
C PHE A 84 11.83 2.60 5.62
N ASP A 85 10.63 2.69 6.18
CA ASP A 85 10.01 1.60 6.95
C ASP A 85 8.50 1.56 6.70
N ILE A 86 7.99 0.42 6.24
CA ILE A 86 6.57 0.21 5.92
C ILE A 86 5.69 -0.06 7.15
N THR A 87 6.28 -0.20 8.34
CA THR A 87 5.58 -0.55 9.58
C THR A 87 5.19 0.69 10.42
N VAL A 88 5.47 1.90 9.95
CA VAL A 88 5.23 3.18 10.67
C VAL A 88 3.75 3.56 10.83
N ALA A 89 2.82 2.73 10.35
CA ALA A 89 1.38 2.99 10.41
C ALA A 89 0.87 3.39 11.80
N PRO A 90 1.30 2.79 12.93
CA PRO A 90 0.85 3.20 14.27
C PRO A 90 1.12 4.69 14.57
N ILE A 91 2.29 5.18 14.17
CA ILE A 91 2.71 6.58 14.38
C ILE A 91 1.96 7.52 13.44
N ILE A 92 1.87 7.18 12.15
CA ILE A 92 1.14 7.96 11.14
C ILE A 92 -0.34 8.12 11.53
N ASN A 93 -0.95 7.05 12.05
CA ASN A 93 -2.32 7.03 12.53
C ASN A 93 -2.53 7.94 13.75
N ALA A 94 -1.62 7.91 14.72
CA ALA A 94 -1.70 8.77 15.91
C ALA A 94 -1.71 10.26 15.54
N TRP A 95 -0.86 10.65 14.58
CA TRP A 95 -0.77 12.02 14.06
C TRP A 95 -1.95 12.44 13.16
N GLY A 96 -2.80 11.50 12.76
CA GLY A 96 -3.97 11.76 11.90
C GLY A 96 -3.65 11.84 10.41
N PHE A 97 -2.48 11.39 9.99
CA PHE A 97 -2.11 11.30 8.56
C PHE A 97 -2.55 9.99 7.91
N GLY A 98 -3.01 9.02 8.70
CA GLY A 98 -3.42 7.71 8.22
C GLY A 98 -4.93 7.59 8.03
N PHE A 99 -5.48 6.44 8.44
CA PHE A 99 -6.87 6.06 8.22
C PHE A 99 -7.70 6.03 9.51
N THR A 100 -7.10 6.44 10.64
CA THR A 100 -7.78 6.56 11.94
C THR A 100 -7.94 8.03 12.35
N LYS A 101 -8.84 8.30 13.30
CA LYS A 101 -9.00 9.64 13.88
C LYS A 101 -7.73 10.05 14.65
N LYS A 102 -7.39 11.34 14.57
CA LYS A 102 -6.27 11.94 15.29
C LYS A 102 -6.42 11.76 16.81
N ALA A 103 -5.33 11.36 17.47
CA ALA A 103 -5.23 11.34 18.91
C ALA A 103 -4.56 12.60 19.46
N SER A 104 -4.67 12.86 20.76
CA SER A 104 -3.81 13.83 21.44
C SER A 104 -2.41 13.22 21.60
N VAL A 105 -1.52 13.54 20.67
CA VAL A 105 -0.18 12.94 20.61
C VAL A 105 0.74 13.62 21.63
N ASN A 106 1.42 12.82 22.46
CA ASN A 106 2.51 13.25 23.34
C ASN A 106 3.71 12.29 23.21
N SER A 107 4.85 12.65 23.81
CA SER A 107 6.07 11.84 23.72
C SER A 107 5.88 10.43 24.26
N VAL A 108 5.21 10.27 25.40
CA VAL A 108 4.95 8.97 26.04
C VAL A 108 4.16 8.03 25.11
N MET A 109 3.15 8.56 24.43
CA MET A 109 2.36 7.81 23.44
C MET A 109 3.21 7.40 22.25
N ILE A 110 4.06 8.30 21.73
CA ILE A 110 4.95 7.99 20.61
C ILE A 110 5.96 6.92 21.00
N ASP A 111 6.57 7.02 22.18
CA ASP A 111 7.54 6.04 22.68
C ASP A 111 6.90 4.65 22.75
N SER A 112 5.66 4.55 23.26
CA SER A 112 4.93 3.27 23.32
C SER A 112 4.57 2.71 21.94
N LEU A 113 4.32 3.58 20.96
CA LEU A 113 4.00 3.15 19.59
C LEU A 113 5.23 2.66 18.83
N LEU A 114 6.43 3.16 19.16
CA LEU A 114 7.68 2.73 18.53
C LEU A 114 7.99 1.25 18.80
N ASP A 115 7.48 0.67 19.89
CA ASP A 115 7.61 -0.77 20.17
C ASP A 115 6.94 -1.66 19.11
N PHE A 116 6.00 -1.10 18.33
CA PHE A 116 5.29 -1.79 17.25
C PHE A 116 5.81 -1.42 15.85
N VAL A 117 6.91 -0.66 15.77
CA VAL A 117 7.50 -0.18 14.52
C VAL A 117 8.88 -0.78 14.33
N GLY A 118 9.06 -1.44 13.19
CA GLY A 118 10.35 -1.92 12.72
C GLY A 118 10.19 -2.97 11.62
N TYR A 119 10.77 -2.72 10.45
CA TYR A 119 10.76 -3.65 9.31
C TYR A 119 11.36 -5.03 9.63
N LYS A 120 12.16 -5.15 10.69
CA LYS A 120 12.73 -6.42 11.16
C LYS A 120 11.73 -7.28 11.95
N MET A 121 10.60 -6.72 12.37
CA MET A 121 9.55 -7.40 13.12
C MET A 121 8.54 -8.11 12.21
N VAL A 122 8.60 -7.86 10.90
CA VAL A 122 7.68 -8.43 9.91
C VAL A 122 8.42 -9.39 9.00
N ARG A 123 7.76 -10.48 8.64
CA ARG A 123 8.30 -11.50 7.73
C ARG A 123 7.16 -12.09 6.91
N LEU A 124 7.50 -12.52 5.71
CA LEU A 124 6.61 -13.27 4.84
C LEU A 124 7.21 -14.65 4.60
N GLU A 125 6.42 -15.71 4.77
CA GLU A 125 6.82 -17.10 4.49
C GLU A 125 6.00 -17.64 3.31
N GLY A 126 6.59 -17.58 2.12
CA GLY A 126 5.89 -17.90 0.88
C GLY A 126 4.77 -16.88 0.61
N LYS A 127 3.51 -17.30 0.74
CA LYS A 127 2.33 -16.43 0.62
C LYS A 127 1.65 -16.14 1.97
N LYS A 128 2.22 -16.62 3.08
CA LYS A 128 1.67 -16.44 4.42
C LYS A 128 2.36 -15.28 5.13
N TRP A 129 1.54 -14.44 5.76
CA TRP A 129 1.93 -13.43 6.73
C TRP A 129 2.13 -14.08 8.10
#